data_AF-A0A2P6NGP4-F1
#
_entry.id   AF-A0A2P6NGP4-F1
#
_cell.length_a   1.000
_cell.length_b   1.000
_cell.length_c   1.000
_cell.angle_alpha   90.00
_cell.angle_beta   90.00
_cell.angle_gamma   90.00
#
_symmetry.space_group_name_H-M   'P 1'
#
loop_
_entity.id
_entity.type
_entity.pdbx_description
1 polymer ?
#
loop_
_entity_poly.entity_id
_entity_poly.type
_entity_poly.pdbx_seq_one_letter_code
_entity_poly.pdbx_strand_id
1 'polypeptide(L)'
;MNVGKPVLEKFLKNNQERQPDRSSAPNIGTWAGRPLDLVLFGCDHGAQALPSQQRTIFESVTDNLQKYRGTAESLALSSFLPTFFKRSRTSCTNPVPSQPAIHTMARFVLLSLFVAAALAQTCDVRVGIFSTVGTLSIAKQENFFATAGLNGVCVVNVPNSLAAYQYLANGTIDILQGAIDNTLNRVFNRQQNVTALAMTDLGPDYIIAGANGVNSLADLRGKSLIVDAVNSGFAYLIQSILLANGLTLNVDYTFVPVGSTPLRYAALLNGKTSSGQTVYASLLTYPFSGNLQFANRPDIKVLARSSDYIASYGASAVNVQTTNLADPVKVELYTKFLTAYVLTANFIANTDNQAAIVQDLARDLNVSTAVAQYQYSTILDKRTGDAAVPDLIAPPIAVLATSNLRQQFGGYSFVANFSTAGIPKQQGGSIFDYTILNQSKIRAAAIDAELNCPFIITQTFTASYPSFSGTTTVYSVTITNRSKAAASFSLELPAAQKDNLIFQLGLTPKGYQSKTNTYLYNPVIINLTGKVAAGGKFQFDYGSSNALLAFAVAGC
;
A
#
# COMPACT_ATOMS: atom_id res chain seq x y z
N MET A 1 4.10 40.34 -48.43
CA MET A 1 4.78 41.50 -47.83
C MET A 1 5.54 41.03 -46.61
N ASN A 2 6.86 41.25 -46.63
CA ASN A 2 7.76 41.05 -45.49
C ASN A 2 7.53 42.11 -44.41
N VAL A 3 7.88 41.75 -43.17
CA VAL A 3 8.71 42.45 -42.15
C VAL A 3 8.14 42.06 -40.76
N GLY A 4 8.88 41.55 -39.78
CA GLY A 4 10.32 41.32 -39.67
C GLY A 4 10.66 40.47 -38.43
N LYS A 5 11.62 39.57 -38.62
CA LYS A 5 12.50 39.01 -37.59
C LYS A 5 13.50 40.11 -37.23
N PRO A 6 13.61 40.55 -35.97
CA PRO A 6 14.88 40.35 -35.26
C PRO A 6 14.74 40.38 -33.72
N VAL A 7 14.51 39.23 -33.08
CA VAL A 7 14.77 39.07 -31.63
C VAL A 7 15.40 37.71 -31.31
N LEU A 8 15.26 36.71 -32.18
CA LEU A 8 15.77 35.36 -31.94
C LEU A 8 17.27 35.16 -32.26
N GLU A 9 17.89 36.05 -33.05
CA GLU A 9 19.32 35.96 -33.41
C GLU A 9 20.27 36.62 -32.39
N LYS A 10 19.73 37.33 -31.38
CA LYS A 10 20.55 37.99 -30.35
C LYS A 10 20.76 37.14 -29.10
N PHE A 11 20.03 36.03 -28.94
CA PHE A 11 20.18 35.14 -27.78
C PHE A 11 21.11 33.94 -28.04
N LEU A 12 21.30 33.56 -29.30
CA LEU A 12 22.16 32.43 -29.69
C LEU A 12 23.64 32.80 -29.91
N LYS A 13 23.99 34.10 -29.83
CA LYS A 13 25.37 34.60 -30.03
C LYS A 13 26.15 34.91 -28.74
N ASN A 14 25.56 34.75 -27.56
CA ASN A 14 26.19 35.14 -26.28
C ASN A 14 26.68 33.98 -25.40
N ASN A 15 26.66 32.72 -25.88
CA ASN A 15 27.15 31.57 -25.10
C ASN A 15 28.24 30.74 -25.80
N GLN A 16 28.86 31.28 -26.85
CA GLN A 16 30.11 30.76 -27.39
C GLN A 16 31.18 31.84 -27.18
N GLU A 17 31.88 31.76 -26.05
CA GLU A 17 33.27 32.22 -25.82
C GLU A 17 33.48 32.43 -24.31
N ARG A 18 34.07 31.44 -23.65
CA ARG A 18 35.00 31.57 -22.52
C ARG A 18 35.50 30.18 -22.09
N GLN A 19 36.67 29.79 -22.60
CA GLN A 19 37.65 28.96 -21.88
C GLN A 19 38.81 29.89 -21.46
N PRO A 20 39.40 29.65 -20.28
CA PRO A 20 40.76 29.06 -20.18
C PRO A 20 40.87 28.11 -18.95
N ASP A 21 41.87 27.29 -18.64
CA ASP A 21 43.08 26.73 -19.25
C ASP A 21 43.45 25.50 -18.35
N ARG A 22 44.15 24.51 -18.88
CA ARG A 22 44.59 23.28 -18.20
C ARG A 22 45.99 23.47 -17.61
N SER A 23 46.20 23.18 -16.33
CA SER A 23 47.47 22.62 -15.82
C SER A 23 47.38 22.15 -14.36
N SER A 24 47.23 20.84 -14.16
CA SER A 24 47.93 19.99 -13.17
C SER A 24 47.19 18.66 -13.01
N ALA A 25 47.79 17.60 -13.58
CA ALA A 25 47.39 16.20 -13.47
C ALA A 25 47.96 15.58 -12.15
N PRO A 26 47.70 14.30 -11.73
CA PRO A 26 47.67 13.12 -12.59
C PRO A 26 46.62 12.00 -12.30
N ASN A 27 46.50 11.16 -13.33
CA ASN A 27 45.84 9.85 -13.41
C ASN A 27 46.31 8.82 -12.37
N ILE A 28 45.44 7.86 -12.03
CA ILE A 28 45.59 6.38 -11.86
C ILE A 28 44.16 5.91 -11.52
N GLY A 29 43.53 4.84 -12.00
CA GLY A 29 43.86 3.68 -12.82
C GLY A 29 42.71 2.67 -12.59
N THR A 30 42.27 2.00 -13.66
CA THR A 30 41.29 0.91 -13.64
C THR A 30 41.78 -0.26 -12.78
N TRP A 31 40.92 -0.84 -11.95
CA TRP A 31 41.16 -2.14 -11.30
C TRP A 31 39.94 -3.05 -11.40
N ALA A 32 40.13 -4.14 -12.16
CA ALA A 32 39.28 -5.31 -12.17
C ALA A 32 39.84 -6.34 -11.16
N GLY A 33 38.94 -6.92 -10.34
CA GLY A 33 39.03 -8.26 -9.71
C GLY A 33 40.07 -8.52 -8.60
N ARG A 34 39.60 -8.91 -7.40
CA ARG A 34 39.96 -10.15 -6.64
C ARG A 34 39.31 -10.20 -5.23
N PRO A 35 39.11 -11.40 -4.64
CA PRO A 35 38.37 -11.61 -3.39
C PRO A 35 39.20 -11.20 -2.16
N LEU A 36 38.53 -10.80 -1.07
CA LEU A 36 39.17 -10.50 0.21
C LEU A 36 39.59 -11.81 0.91
N ASP A 37 40.90 -12.04 1.04
CA ASP A 37 41.46 -13.06 1.93
C ASP A 37 41.41 -12.56 3.39
N LEU A 38 40.78 -13.34 4.27
CA LEU A 38 40.72 -13.06 5.70
C LEU A 38 41.94 -13.69 6.39
N VAL A 39 42.96 -12.90 6.72
CA VAL A 39 44.14 -13.36 7.48
C VAL A 39 43.85 -13.27 8.98
N LEU A 40 43.84 -14.42 9.66
CA LEU A 40 43.77 -14.54 11.13
C LEU A 40 45.18 -14.43 11.73
N PHE A 41 45.45 -13.38 12.50
CA PHE A 41 46.64 -13.33 13.36
C PHE A 41 46.27 -13.79 14.78
N GLY A 42 46.99 -14.81 15.25
CA GLY A 42 47.00 -15.25 16.65
C GLY A 42 47.77 -14.28 17.54
N CYS A 43 47.44 -14.32 18.82
CA CYS A 43 47.94 -13.45 19.88
C CYS A 43 49.47 -13.29 19.85
N ASP A 44 49.94 -12.04 19.69
CA ASP A 44 51.15 -11.60 20.37
C ASP A 44 51.16 -10.09 20.62
N HIS A 45 51.90 -9.71 21.65
CA HIS A 45 51.82 -8.48 22.42
C HIS A 45 52.01 -7.14 21.67
N GLY A 46 51.14 -6.16 21.97
CA GLY A 46 51.43 -4.73 21.74
C GLY A 46 50.18 -3.90 21.44
N ALA A 47 49.91 -2.90 22.29
CA ALA A 47 48.83 -1.95 22.09
C ALA A 47 49.02 -1.15 20.79
N GLN A 48 48.14 -1.34 19.80
CA GLN A 48 47.96 -0.42 18.68
C GLN A 48 46.46 -0.21 18.41
N ALA A 49 46.10 1.05 18.17
CA ALA A 49 44.74 1.54 18.04
C ALA A 49 44.02 0.99 16.79
N LEU A 50 42.71 0.77 16.90
CA LEU A 50 41.80 0.46 15.78
C LEU A 50 41.90 1.52 14.66
N PRO A 51 42.00 1.13 13.37
CA PRO A 51 41.91 2.06 12.25
C PRO A 51 40.56 2.78 12.21
N SER A 52 40.56 4.05 11.81
CA SER A 52 39.43 4.99 11.83
C SER A 52 38.17 4.50 11.10
N GLN A 53 38.28 3.60 10.13
CA GLN A 53 37.12 3.03 9.41
C GLN A 53 36.26 2.07 10.25
N GLN A 54 36.82 1.40 11.27
CA GLN A 54 36.06 0.46 12.11
C GLN A 54 35.33 1.15 13.27
N ARG A 55 35.78 2.35 13.69
CA ARG A 55 35.03 3.19 14.65
C ARG A 55 33.71 3.69 14.07
N THR A 56 33.70 4.08 12.80
CA THR A 56 32.50 4.62 12.11
C THR A 56 31.38 3.59 11.99
N ILE A 57 31.72 2.31 11.82
CA ILE A 57 30.74 1.21 11.76
C ILE A 57 30.20 0.90 13.17
N PHE A 58 31.05 0.95 14.20
CA PHE A 58 30.65 0.69 15.58
C PHE A 58 29.73 1.79 16.14
N GLU A 59 30.01 3.06 15.86
CA GLU A 59 29.18 4.19 16.26
C GLU A 59 27.81 4.16 15.54
N SER A 60 27.78 3.81 14.25
CA SER A 60 26.54 3.63 13.46
C SER A 60 25.61 2.53 13.98
N VAL A 61 26.16 1.41 14.47
CA VAL A 61 25.37 0.30 15.04
C VAL A 61 24.82 0.65 16.42
N THR A 62 25.58 1.42 17.21
CA THR A 62 25.19 1.81 18.57
C THR A 62 24.11 2.89 18.55
N ASP A 63 24.16 3.83 17.60
CA ASP A 63 23.14 4.86 17.38
C ASP A 63 21.82 4.27 16.86
N ASN A 64 21.89 3.23 16.03
CA ASN A 64 20.68 2.52 15.57
C ASN A 64 20.00 1.74 16.70
N LEU A 65 20.74 1.19 17.66
CA LEU A 65 20.18 0.45 18.80
C LEU A 65 19.51 1.37 19.84
N GLN A 66 19.94 2.62 19.99
CA GLN A 66 19.24 3.58 20.86
C GLN A 66 17.86 3.97 20.31
N LYS A 67 17.64 3.86 18.99
CA LYS A 67 16.40 4.23 18.30
C LYS A 67 15.24 3.26 18.56
N TYR A 68 15.50 2.06 19.09
CA TYR A 68 14.53 0.99 19.33
C TYR A 68 14.28 0.67 20.81
N ARG A 69 14.62 1.58 21.73
CA ARG A 69 14.25 1.42 23.15
C ARG A 69 12.73 1.53 23.31
N GLY A 70 12.06 0.40 23.61
CA GLY A 70 10.66 0.37 24.04
C GLY A 70 9.70 -0.51 23.25
N THR A 71 10.15 -1.24 22.22
CA THR A 71 9.31 -2.21 21.48
C THR A 71 9.49 -3.63 22.03
N ALA A 72 8.48 -4.50 21.83
CA ALA A 72 8.49 -5.90 22.29
C ALA A 72 9.70 -6.73 21.80
N GLU A 73 10.39 -6.25 20.76
CA GLU A 73 11.60 -6.86 20.19
C GLU A 73 12.87 -6.61 21.03
N SER A 74 12.90 -5.60 21.93
CA SER A 74 14.08 -5.33 22.76
C SER A 74 14.29 -6.37 23.88
N LEU A 75 13.23 -7.10 24.24
CA LEU A 75 13.27 -8.12 25.30
C LEU A 75 13.96 -9.41 24.84
N ALA A 76 13.90 -9.75 23.54
CA ALA A 76 14.52 -10.95 23.00
C ALA A 76 16.07 -10.86 22.90
N LEU A 77 16.62 -9.65 22.73
CA LEU A 77 18.09 -9.46 22.73
C LEU A 77 18.67 -9.27 24.14
N SER A 78 17.89 -8.75 25.09
CA SER A 78 18.39 -8.51 26.46
C SER A 78 18.65 -9.78 27.28
N SER A 79 18.04 -10.91 26.91
CA SER A 79 18.21 -12.20 27.61
C SER A 79 19.49 -12.97 27.24
N PHE A 80 20.18 -12.59 26.16
CA PHE A 80 21.38 -13.29 25.67
C PHE A 80 22.72 -12.63 26.06
N LEU A 81 22.70 -11.38 26.51
CA LEU A 81 23.91 -10.62 26.88
C LEU A 81 24.53 -10.91 28.26
N PRO A 82 23.85 -11.48 29.29
CA PRO A 82 24.50 -11.73 30.58
C PRO A 82 25.40 -12.98 30.62
N THR A 83 25.25 -13.93 29.70
CA THR A 83 25.97 -15.22 29.74
C THR A 83 27.39 -15.15 29.16
N PHE A 84 27.69 -14.13 28.35
CA PHE A 84 29.02 -13.97 27.74
C PHE A 84 30.00 -13.19 28.65
N PHE A 85 29.50 -12.31 29.51
CA PHE A 85 30.34 -11.44 30.36
C PHE A 85 30.79 -12.06 31.70
N LYS A 86 30.42 -13.31 32.00
CA LYS A 86 30.79 -13.97 33.27
C LYS A 86 31.90 -15.02 33.18
N ARG A 87 32.58 -15.17 32.03
CA ARG A 87 33.61 -16.21 31.85
C ARG A 87 34.99 -15.73 31.37
N SER A 88 35.32 -14.44 31.56
CA SER A 88 36.63 -13.88 31.16
C SER A 88 37.51 -13.38 32.32
N ARG A 89 37.31 -13.90 33.53
CA ARG A 89 38.30 -13.75 34.62
C ARG A 89 38.39 -15.03 35.44
N THR A 90 39.12 -16.02 34.94
CA THR A 90 39.83 -17.02 35.77
C THR A 90 40.70 -17.90 34.88
N SER A 91 42.01 -17.81 35.12
CA SER A 91 43.08 -18.80 34.92
C SER A 91 43.25 -19.45 33.54
N CYS A 92 44.32 -19.03 32.86
CA CYS A 92 45.03 -19.85 31.88
C CYS A 92 45.78 -20.96 32.62
N THR A 93 45.30 -22.21 32.59
CA THR A 93 46.15 -23.41 32.74
C THR A 93 45.52 -24.60 32.01
N ASN A 94 46.36 -25.26 31.18
CA ASN A 94 46.20 -26.53 30.45
C ASN A 94 45.54 -26.54 29.05
N PRO A 95 46.17 -27.21 28.06
CA PRO A 95 45.66 -27.29 26.69
C PRO A 95 44.65 -28.46 26.52
N VAL A 96 43.56 -28.21 25.80
CA VAL A 96 42.61 -29.25 25.33
C VAL A 96 42.63 -29.24 23.79
N PRO A 97 42.52 -30.39 23.10
CA PRO A 97 42.76 -30.48 21.66
C PRO A 97 41.70 -29.72 20.85
N SER A 98 42.16 -29.04 19.81
CA SER A 98 41.37 -28.25 18.87
C SER A 98 40.38 -29.10 18.06
N GLN A 99 39.08 -28.83 18.24
CA GLN A 99 38.07 -29.07 17.20
C GLN A 99 37.82 -27.75 16.44
N PRO A 100 37.53 -27.78 15.12
CA PRO A 100 37.72 -26.63 14.26
C PRO A 100 36.62 -25.59 14.47
N ALA A 101 37.01 -24.42 14.99
CA ALA A 101 36.17 -23.22 15.12
C ALA A 101 35.63 -22.68 13.77
N ILE A 102 36.04 -23.28 12.66
CA ILE A 102 35.69 -22.91 11.29
C ILE A 102 34.21 -23.21 10.97
N HIS A 103 33.63 -24.29 11.52
CA HIS A 103 32.23 -24.63 11.24
C HIS A 103 31.21 -23.74 11.97
N THR A 104 31.57 -23.21 13.14
CA THR A 104 30.68 -22.36 13.93
C THR A 104 30.63 -20.94 13.36
N MET A 105 31.78 -20.36 12.98
CA MET A 105 31.80 -19.04 12.33
C MET A 105 31.12 -19.03 10.96
N ALA A 106 31.31 -20.07 10.13
CA ALA A 106 30.63 -20.17 8.84
C ALA A 106 29.10 -20.23 8.98
N ARG A 107 28.59 -20.93 9.99
CA ARG A 107 27.15 -20.99 10.30
C ARG A 107 26.60 -19.65 10.79
N PHE A 108 27.36 -18.88 11.56
CA PHE A 108 26.95 -17.54 12.01
C PHE A 108 26.97 -16.49 10.88
N VAL A 109 27.93 -16.56 9.96
CA VAL A 109 27.99 -15.67 8.77
C VAL A 109 26.85 -15.98 7.79
N LEU A 110 26.55 -17.27 7.55
CA LEU A 110 25.38 -17.68 6.77
C LEU A 110 24.06 -17.24 7.43
N LEU A 111 23.90 -17.43 8.74
CA LEU A 111 22.69 -17.02 9.45
C LEU A 111 22.50 -15.49 9.45
N SER A 112 23.58 -14.72 9.57
CA SER A 112 23.51 -13.24 9.50
C SER A 112 23.27 -12.71 8.08
N LEU A 113 23.75 -13.40 7.03
CA LEU A 113 23.38 -13.12 5.64
C LEU A 113 21.91 -13.48 5.33
N PHE A 114 21.39 -14.58 5.90
CA PHE A 114 19.98 -14.95 5.78
C PHE A 114 19.06 -13.98 6.54
N VAL A 115 19.46 -13.50 7.72
CA VAL A 115 18.68 -12.49 8.48
C VAL A 115 18.76 -11.12 7.80
N ALA A 116 19.90 -10.72 7.22
CA ALA A 116 20.00 -9.47 6.45
C ALA A 116 19.16 -9.50 5.16
N ALA A 117 19.07 -10.65 4.48
CA ALA A 117 18.18 -10.85 3.33
C ALA A 117 16.69 -10.88 3.73
N ALA A 118 16.36 -11.43 4.91
CA ALA A 118 15.00 -11.42 5.45
C ALA A 118 14.54 -10.04 5.95
N LEU A 119 15.47 -9.12 6.21
CA LEU A 119 15.20 -7.74 6.65
C LEU A 119 15.22 -6.72 5.51
N ALA A 120 15.60 -7.11 4.29
CA ALA A 120 15.39 -6.28 3.13
C ALA A 120 13.90 -6.36 2.74
N GLN A 121 13.08 -5.49 3.31
CA GLN A 121 11.68 -5.37 2.92
C GLN A 121 11.61 -5.04 1.42
N THR A 122 11.35 -6.04 0.59
CA THR A 122 11.22 -5.86 -0.85
C THR A 122 9.91 -5.13 -1.11
N CYS A 123 9.99 -3.92 -1.64
CA CYS A 123 8.83 -3.19 -2.11
C CYS A 123 8.28 -3.86 -3.37
N ASP A 124 7.19 -4.62 -3.27
CA ASP A 124 6.50 -5.15 -4.45
C ASP A 124 5.85 -4.02 -5.25
N VAL A 125 5.25 -3.06 -4.54
CA VAL A 125 4.59 -1.88 -5.13
C VAL A 125 4.97 -0.60 -4.40
N ARG A 126 5.26 0.46 -5.16
CA ARG A 126 5.48 1.81 -4.62
C ARG A 126 4.25 2.68 -4.91
N VAL A 127 3.65 3.20 -3.85
CA VAL A 127 2.41 3.98 -3.90
C VAL A 127 2.72 5.43 -3.56
N GLY A 128 2.56 6.32 -4.53
CA GLY A 128 2.66 7.76 -4.32
C GLY A 128 1.41 8.31 -3.65
N ILE A 129 1.57 9.08 -2.56
CA ILE A 129 0.47 9.75 -1.85
C ILE A 129 0.83 11.17 -1.42
N PHE A 130 -0.15 12.07 -1.35
CA PHE A 130 0.01 13.42 -0.78
C PHE A 130 -0.14 13.44 0.74
N SER A 131 -0.98 12.54 1.22
CA SER A 131 -1.30 12.25 2.62
C SER A 131 -1.94 10.87 2.67
N THR A 132 -1.82 10.20 3.81
CA THR A 132 -2.48 8.91 4.02
C THR A 132 -3.99 9.08 4.00
N VAL A 133 -4.66 8.23 3.21
CA VAL A 133 -6.11 8.13 3.09
C VAL A 133 -6.66 6.94 3.89
N GLY A 134 -7.96 6.92 4.18
CA GLY A 134 -8.65 5.91 4.99
C GLY A 134 -8.49 4.51 4.41
N THR A 135 -8.90 4.30 3.14
CA THR A 135 -8.75 2.99 2.49
C THR A 135 -7.30 2.46 2.53
N LEU A 136 -6.27 3.27 2.22
CA LEU A 136 -4.87 2.81 2.29
C LEU A 136 -4.45 2.45 3.72
N SER A 137 -4.88 3.28 4.68
CA SER A 137 -4.58 3.13 6.09
C SER A 137 -5.13 1.81 6.63
N ILE A 138 -6.42 1.57 6.41
CA ILE A 138 -7.13 0.35 6.84
C ILE A 138 -6.56 -0.87 6.11
N ALA A 139 -6.33 -0.80 4.79
CA ALA A 139 -5.74 -1.91 4.02
C ALA A 139 -4.38 -2.37 4.58
N LYS A 140 -3.58 -1.43 5.07
CA LYS A 140 -2.28 -1.69 5.68
C LYS A 140 -2.41 -2.30 7.07
N GLN A 141 -3.28 -1.76 7.93
CA GLN A 141 -3.43 -2.22 9.31
C GLN A 141 -4.12 -3.59 9.42
N GLU A 142 -5.10 -3.86 8.54
CA GLU A 142 -5.78 -5.15 8.43
C GLU A 142 -4.99 -6.19 7.61
N ASN A 143 -3.78 -5.84 7.18
CA ASN A 143 -2.88 -6.72 6.42
C ASN A 143 -3.47 -7.22 5.07
N PHE A 144 -4.47 -6.53 4.51
CA PHE A 144 -5.14 -6.96 3.28
C PHE A 144 -4.22 -6.98 2.06
N PHE A 145 -3.13 -6.21 2.05
CA PHE A 145 -2.11 -6.33 1.01
C PHE A 145 -1.42 -7.68 1.01
N ALA A 146 -1.03 -8.19 2.18
CA ALA A 146 -0.43 -9.51 2.29
C ALA A 146 -1.46 -10.61 1.98
N THR A 147 -2.71 -10.44 2.43
CA THR A 147 -3.83 -11.33 2.05
C THR A 147 -4.02 -11.37 0.54
N ALA A 148 -3.86 -10.25 -0.15
CA ALA A 148 -3.90 -10.18 -1.62
C ALA A 148 -2.60 -10.65 -2.31
N GLY A 149 -1.60 -11.10 -1.55
CA GLY A 149 -0.34 -11.65 -2.07
C GLY A 149 0.73 -10.61 -2.41
N LEU A 150 0.72 -9.43 -1.77
CA LEU A 150 1.80 -8.43 -1.79
C LEU A 150 2.61 -8.51 -0.50
N ASN A 151 3.91 -8.79 -0.61
CA ASN A 151 4.85 -8.88 0.50
C ASN A 151 5.29 -7.48 1.01
N GLY A 152 5.18 -6.45 0.19
CA GLY A 152 5.59 -5.10 0.58
C GLY A 152 4.91 -3.98 -0.22
N VAL A 153 4.24 -3.07 0.50
CA VAL A 153 3.68 -1.83 -0.04
C VAL A 153 4.45 -0.65 0.50
N CYS A 154 5.20 0.02 -0.36
CA CYS A 154 6.05 1.13 0.02
C CYS A 154 5.39 2.46 -0.33
N VAL A 155 5.10 3.25 0.69
CA VAL A 155 4.49 4.57 0.54
C VAL A 155 5.57 5.60 0.21
N VAL A 156 5.33 6.39 -0.84
CA VAL A 156 6.20 7.48 -1.27
C VAL A 156 5.42 8.79 -1.15
N ASN A 157 5.82 9.64 -0.21
CA ASN A 157 5.19 10.95 -0.05
C ASN A 157 5.57 11.87 -1.22
N VAL A 158 4.58 12.33 -1.97
CA VAL A 158 4.77 13.26 -3.10
C VAL A 158 4.50 14.69 -2.64
N PRO A 159 5.38 15.66 -2.99
CA PRO A 159 5.30 17.02 -2.43
C PRO A 159 4.18 17.87 -3.07
N ASN A 160 3.85 17.61 -4.34
CA ASN A 160 2.82 18.34 -5.09
C ASN A 160 2.42 17.57 -6.38
N SER A 161 1.31 18.01 -6.98
CA SER A 161 0.69 17.38 -8.15
C SER A 161 1.57 17.39 -9.40
N LEU A 162 2.61 18.22 -9.48
CA LEU A 162 3.58 18.16 -10.58
C LEU A 162 4.55 16.99 -10.40
N ALA A 163 5.19 16.90 -9.24
CA ALA A 163 6.14 15.84 -8.91
C ALA A 163 5.48 14.45 -8.95
N ALA A 164 4.26 14.32 -8.45
CA ALA A 164 3.53 13.06 -8.40
C ALA A 164 3.43 12.36 -9.76
N TYR A 165 3.10 13.11 -10.81
CA TYR A 165 2.95 12.55 -12.16
C TYR A 165 4.29 12.36 -12.87
N GLN A 166 5.32 13.14 -12.51
CA GLN A 166 6.69 12.84 -12.96
C GLN A 166 7.18 11.52 -12.38
N TYR A 167 6.90 11.27 -11.08
CA TYR A 167 7.26 10.02 -10.42
C TYR A 167 6.51 8.83 -11.01
N LEU A 168 5.25 9.00 -11.39
CA LEU A 168 4.47 7.96 -12.06
C LEU A 168 5.03 7.67 -13.46
N ALA A 169 5.29 8.72 -14.25
CA ALA A 169 5.76 8.59 -15.63
C ALA A 169 7.18 8.00 -15.74
N ASN A 170 8.07 8.30 -14.79
CA ASN A 170 9.45 7.79 -14.79
C ASN A 170 9.60 6.48 -14.00
N GLY A 171 8.51 5.93 -13.45
CA GLY A 171 8.51 4.69 -12.68
C GLY A 171 9.18 4.79 -11.31
N THR A 172 9.25 5.98 -10.69
CA THR A 172 9.63 6.14 -9.27
C THR A 172 8.53 5.59 -8.34
N ILE A 173 7.27 5.72 -8.77
CA ILE A 173 6.11 5.07 -8.14
C ILE A 173 5.39 4.22 -9.19
N ASP A 174 4.74 3.16 -8.74
CA ASP A 174 3.98 2.24 -9.60
C ASP A 174 2.50 2.63 -9.67
N ILE A 175 1.99 3.20 -8.58
CA ILE A 175 0.61 3.66 -8.38
C ILE A 175 0.64 5.05 -7.78
N LEU A 176 -0.23 5.95 -8.23
CA LEU A 176 -0.48 7.24 -7.62
C LEU A 176 -1.91 7.29 -7.08
N GLN A 177 -2.05 7.43 -5.76
CA GLN A 177 -3.34 7.79 -5.18
C GLN A 177 -3.45 9.31 -5.10
N GLY A 178 -4.39 9.88 -5.84
CA GLY A 178 -4.51 11.32 -5.94
C GLY A 178 -5.80 11.77 -6.62
N ALA A 179 -6.01 13.08 -6.62
CA ALA A 179 -7.24 13.68 -7.13
C ALA A 179 -7.45 13.38 -8.63
N ILE A 180 -8.63 12.87 -8.99
CA ILE A 180 -9.02 12.56 -10.37
C ILE A 180 -8.97 13.79 -11.28
N ASP A 181 -9.23 14.99 -10.74
CA ASP A 181 -9.06 16.25 -11.45
C ASP A 181 -7.67 16.36 -12.12
N ASN A 182 -6.61 15.96 -11.41
CA ASN A 182 -5.27 16.01 -11.97
C ASN A 182 -5.11 15.00 -13.12
N THR A 183 -5.74 13.83 -13.03
CA THR A 183 -5.76 12.82 -14.11
C THR A 183 -6.45 13.38 -15.34
N LEU A 184 -7.61 14.03 -15.17
CA LEU A 184 -8.31 14.71 -16.26
C LEU A 184 -7.44 15.80 -16.91
N ASN A 185 -6.78 16.63 -16.09
CA ASN A 185 -5.83 17.64 -16.56
C ASN A 185 -4.66 17.02 -17.35
N ARG A 186 -4.11 15.89 -16.89
CA ARG A 186 -3.02 15.20 -17.58
C ARG A 186 -3.44 14.64 -18.92
N VAL A 187 -4.59 13.97 -18.97
CA VAL A 187 -5.08 13.35 -20.20
C VAL A 187 -5.50 14.42 -21.20
N PHE A 188 -6.33 15.38 -20.79
CA PHE A 188 -6.86 16.37 -21.72
C PHE A 188 -5.84 17.47 -22.06
N ASN A 189 -5.22 18.16 -21.09
CA ASN A 189 -4.34 19.29 -21.43
C ASN A 189 -2.93 18.90 -21.80
N ARG A 190 -2.42 17.78 -21.25
CA ARG A 190 -1.01 17.41 -21.38
C ARG A 190 -0.79 16.21 -22.28
N GLN A 191 -1.86 15.56 -22.77
CA GLN A 191 -1.80 14.35 -23.59
C GLN A 191 -0.93 13.26 -22.95
N GLN A 192 -0.99 13.16 -21.61
CA GLN A 192 -0.25 12.18 -20.86
C GLN A 192 -1.08 10.90 -20.67
N ASN A 193 -0.39 9.77 -20.79
CA ASN A 193 -0.96 8.43 -20.70
C ASN A 193 -1.15 8.00 -19.23
N VAL A 194 -2.23 8.45 -18.61
CA VAL A 194 -2.60 8.05 -17.25
C VAL A 194 -4.00 7.45 -17.25
N THR A 195 -4.16 6.33 -16.55
CA THR A 195 -5.44 5.64 -16.39
C THR A 195 -5.77 5.51 -14.90
N ALA A 196 -7.01 5.82 -14.53
CA ALA A 196 -7.59 5.55 -13.23
C ALA A 196 -8.23 4.15 -13.22
N LEU A 197 -7.76 3.29 -12.31
CA LEU A 197 -8.25 1.92 -12.17
C LEU A 197 -9.38 1.79 -11.14
N ALA A 198 -9.53 2.78 -10.24
CA ALA A 198 -10.54 2.82 -9.20
C ALA A 198 -10.75 4.25 -8.70
N MET A 199 -11.94 4.55 -8.18
CA MET A 199 -12.24 5.75 -7.37
C MET A 199 -12.34 5.32 -5.91
N THR A 200 -11.69 6.03 -4.99
CA THR A 200 -11.62 5.62 -3.58
C THR A 200 -12.51 6.47 -2.68
N ASP A 201 -12.82 7.71 -3.08
CA ASP A 201 -13.69 8.60 -2.33
C ASP A 201 -14.23 9.76 -3.19
N LEU A 202 -15.21 10.50 -2.66
CA LEU A 202 -15.83 11.68 -3.27
C LEU A 202 -15.55 12.98 -2.47
N GLY A 203 -14.43 13.01 -1.74
CA GLY A 203 -13.94 14.18 -1.01
C GLY A 203 -14.44 14.27 0.43
N PRO A 204 -14.13 13.29 1.30
CA PRO A 204 -14.54 13.27 2.69
C PRO A 204 -14.03 14.50 3.42
N ASP A 205 -14.99 15.28 3.90
CA ASP A 205 -14.78 16.45 4.76
C ASP A 205 -13.73 17.44 4.26
N TYR A 206 -13.80 17.77 2.97
CA TYR A 206 -13.04 18.87 2.40
C TYR A 206 -13.59 20.20 2.91
N ILE A 207 -12.82 20.88 3.75
CA ILE A 207 -13.20 22.13 4.42
C ILE A 207 -12.31 23.29 3.99
N ILE A 208 -12.84 24.51 3.95
CA ILE A 208 -12.03 25.72 3.92
C ILE A 208 -11.89 26.21 5.36
N ALA A 209 -10.65 26.27 5.85
CA ALA A 209 -10.33 26.79 7.18
C ALA A 209 -9.70 28.18 7.07
N GLY A 210 -10.20 29.14 7.84
CA GLY A 210 -9.73 30.52 7.95
C GLY A 210 -8.94 30.75 9.23
N ALA A 211 -7.87 31.54 9.14
CA ALA A 211 -7.00 31.93 10.26
C ALA A 211 -6.78 33.46 10.23
N ASN A 212 -6.05 33.99 11.22
CA ASN A 212 -5.65 35.41 11.27
C ASN A 212 -6.85 36.37 11.10
N GLY A 213 -7.89 36.16 11.91
CA GLY A 213 -9.08 37.02 11.95
C GLY A 213 -10.06 36.82 10.78
N VAL A 214 -9.90 35.77 9.98
CA VAL A 214 -10.89 35.34 8.99
C VAL A 214 -11.94 34.46 9.68
N ASN A 215 -13.16 34.97 9.84
CA ASN A 215 -14.25 34.26 10.51
C ASN A 215 -15.40 33.90 9.55
N SER A 216 -15.40 34.46 8.34
CA SER A 216 -16.37 34.19 7.28
C SER A 216 -15.69 34.19 5.91
N LEU A 217 -16.39 33.69 4.88
CA LEU A 217 -15.89 33.76 3.50
C LEU A 217 -15.74 35.22 3.01
N ALA A 218 -16.59 36.14 3.49
CA ALA A 218 -16.51 37.55 3.13
C ALA A 218 -15.21 38.22 3.61
N ASP A 219 -14.67 37.76 4.75
CA ASP A 219 -13.41 38.28 5.31
C ASP A 219 -12.19 37.96 4.45
N LEU A 220 -12.33 37.15 3.40
CA LEU A 220 -11.25 36.82 2.46
C LEU A 220 -11.00 37.91 1.40
N ARG A 221 -11.83 38.96 1.34
CA ARG A 221 -11.62 40.09 0.42
C ARG A 221 -10.29 40.79 0.74
N GLY A 222 -9.46 41.00 -0.29
CA GLY A 222 -8.10 41.51 -0.22
C GLY A 222 -7.06 40.50 0.30
N LYS A 223 -7.41 39.23 0.57
CA LYS A 223 -6.52 38.25 1.21
C LYS A 223 -6.04 37.18 0.24
N SER A 224 -5.00 36.44 0.65
CA SER A 224 -4.48 35.30 -0.10
C SER A 224 -4.83 33.97 0.59
N LEU A 225 -5.19 32.97 -0.22
CA LEU A 225 -5.42 31.60 0.24
C LEU A 225 -4.26 30.72 -0.21
N ILE A 226 -3.80 29.85 0.69
CA ILE A 226 -2.74 28.89 0.35
C ILE A 226 -3.33 27.62 -0.27
N VAL A 227 -2.72 27.15 -1.35
CA VAL A 227 -3.17 26.00 -2.15
C VAL A 227 -2.02 25.05 -2.45
N ASP A 228 -2.31 23.84 -2.90
CA ASP A 228 -1.27 22.91 -3.35
C ASP A 228 -0.63 23.40 -4.66
N ALA A 229 -1.47 23.76 -5.62
CA ALA A 229 -1.12 24.39 -6.88
C ALA A 229 -2.28 25.27 -7.34
N VAL A 230 -1.97 26.37 -8.04
CA VAL A 230 -2.98 27.36 -8.48
C VAL A 230 -3.97 26.83 -9.53
N ASN A 231 -3.65 25.70 -10.16
CA ASN A 231 -4.44 25.07 -11.23
C ASN A 231 -4.87 23.63 -10.90
N SER A 232 -4.96 23.29 -9.61
CA SER A 232 -5.46 22.01 -9.11
C SER A 232 -6.97 22.03 -8.92
N GLY A 233 -7.58 20.84 -8.83
CA GLY A 233 -8.99 20.68 -8.48
C GLY A 233 -9.36 21.30 -7.14
N PHE A 234 -8.46 21.29 -6.16
CA PHE A 234 -8.69 21.97 -4.88
C PHE A 234 -8.76 23.49 -5.03
N ALA A 235 -7.93 24.09 -5.89
CA ALA A 235 -8.02 25.51 -6.20
C ALA A 235 -9.35 25.86 -6.90
N TYR A 236 -9.82 25.01 -7.82
CA TYR A 236 -11.12 25.20 -8.48
C TYR A 236 -12.32 24.98 -7.55
N LEU A 237 -12.22 24.04 -6.60
CA LEU A 237 -13.21 23.90 -5.51
C LEU A 237 -13.32 25.17 -4.68
N ILE A 238 -12.18 25.71 -4.23
CA ILE A 238 -12.15 26.99 -3.49
C ILE A 238 -12.75 28.11 -4.35
N GLN A 239 -12.37 28.20 -5.62
CA GLN A 239 -12.87 29.23 -6.52
C GLN A 239 -14.38 29.16 -6.73
N SER A 240 -14.94 27.96 -6.84
CA SER A 240 -16.40 27.76 -6.94
C SER A 240 -17.13 28.20 -5.68
N ILE A 241 -16.63 27.79 -4.51
CA ILE A 241 -17.21 28.16 -3.21
C ILE A 241 -17.15 29.69 -3.04
N LEU A 242 -16.01 30.32 -3.32
CA LEU A 242 -15.85 31.77 -3.18
C LEU A 242 -16.69 32.55 -4.20
N LEU A 243 -16.77 32.09 -5.44
CA LEU A 243 -17.62 32.71 -6.47
C LEU A 243 -19.11 32.63 -6.09
N ALA A 244 -19.57 31.49 -5.56
CA ALA A 244 -20.93 31.33 -5.06
C ALA A 244 -21.27 32.29 -3.90
N ASN A 245 -20.25 32.84 -3.23
CA ASN A 245 -20.39 33.84 -2.17
C ASN A 245 -19.98 35.25 -2.63
N GLY A 246 -19.86 35.49 -3.94
CA GLY A 246 -19.62 36.82 -4.51
C GLY A 246 -18.16 37.30 -4.43
N LEU A 247 -17.19 36.40 -4.27
CA LEU A 247 -15.76 36.71 -4.34
C LEU A 247 -15.15 36.17 -5.64
N THR A 248 -14.41 37.04 -6.35
CA THR A 248 -13.77 36.70 -7.62
C THR A 248 -12.26 36.61 -7.49
N LEU A 249 -11.64 35.53 -7.99
CA LEU A 249 -10.18 35.37 -8.02
C LEU A 249 -9.51 36.52 -8.78
N ASN A 250 -8.39 37.02 -8.26
CA ASN A 250 -7.62 38.17 -8.76
C ASN A 250 -8.34 39.53 -8.70
N VAL A 251 -9.56 39.58 -8.16
CA VAL A 251 -10.27 40.82 -7.81
C VAL A 251 -10.35 40.94 -6.30
N ASP A 252 -10.90 39.91 -5.66
CA ASP A 252 -11.18 39.88 -4.23
C ASP A 252 -10.17 39.05 -3.45
N TYR A 253 -9.51 38.09 -4.05
CA TYR A 253 -8.51 37.27 -3.37
C TYR A 253 -7.49 36.70 -4.35
N THR A 254 -6.39 36.17 -3.83
CA THR A 254 -5.33 35.53 -4.63
C THR A 254 -4.96 34.15 -4.08
N PHE A 255 -4.23 33.36 -4.88
CA PHE A 255 -3.70 32.07 -4.46
C PHE A 255 -2.19 32.09 -4.28
N VAL A 256 -1.72 31.33 -3.30
CA VAL A 256 -0.29 31.16 -2.98
C VAL A 256 0.02 29.67 -2.91
N PRO A 257 0.87 29.13 -3.79
CA PRO A 257 1.20 27.70 -3.77
C PRO A 257 2.14 27.38 -2.59
N VAL A 258 1.74 26.43 -1.76
CA VAL A 258 2.52 25.93 -0.59
C VAL A 258 2.78 24.42 -0.69
N GLY A 259 1.89 23.66 -1.35
CA GLY A 259 2.04 22.22 -1.55
C GLY A 259 1.01 21.39 -0.80
N SER A 260 1.37 20.15 -0.47
CA SER A 260 0.45 19.16 0.11
C SER A 260 -0.28 19.65 1.39
N THR A 261 -1.42 19.02 1.70
CA THR A 261 -2.25 19.37 2.87
C THR A 261 -1.48 19.42 4.20
N PRO A 262 -0.54 18.50 4.53
CA PRO A 262 0.26 18.60 5.75
C PRO A 262 1.03 19.93 5.87
N LEU A 263 1.65 20.40 4.77
CA LEU A 263 2.38 21.66 4.74
C LEU A 263 1.45 22.85 4.95
N ARG A 264 0.27 22.82 4.32
CA ARG A 264 -0.74 23.89 4.44
C ARG A 264 -1.39 23.92 5.81
N TYR A 265 -1.64 22.76 6.42
CA TYR A 265 -2.15 22.66 7.78
C TYR A 265 -1.15 23.26 8.78
N ALA A 266 0.13 22.90 8.69
CA ALA A 266 1.17 23.48 9.54
C ALA A 266 1.27 25.02 9.37
N ALA A 267 1.20 25.51 8.13
CA ALA A 267 1.22 26.95 7.85
C ALA A 267 -0.01 27.68 8.41
N LEU A 268 -1.20 27.06 8.33
CA LEU A 268 -2.44 27.57 8.92
C LEU A 268 -2.34 27.67 10.44
N LEU A 269 -1.84 26.60 11.10
CA LEU A 269 -1.63 26.61 12.56
C LEU A 269 -0.66 27.70 13.01
N ASN A 270 0.40 27.94 12.24
CA ASN A 270 1.41 28.96 12.52
C ASN A 270 0.97 30.39 12.15
N GLY A 271 -0.14 30.53 11.40
CA GLY A 271 -0.57 31.81 10.83
C GLY A 271 0.34 32.35 9.72
N LYS A 272 1.38 31.61 9.31
CA LYS A 272 2.34 32.02 8.28
C LYS A 272 3.00 30.83 7.59
N THR A 273 3.45 31.02 6.35
CA THR A 273 4.29 30.07 5.61
C THR A 273 5.72 30.04 6.14
N SER A 274 6.53 29.08 5.70
CA SER A 274 7.97 29.03 6.00
C SER A 274 8.74 30.24 5.48
N SER A 275 8.26 30.88 4.41
CA SER A 275 8.80 32.14 3.87
C SER A 275 8.35 33.39 4.63
N GLY A 276 7.54 33.24 5.69
CA GLY A 276 7.05 34.35 6.51
C GLY A 276 5.79 35.04 5.98
N GLN A 277 5.22 34.57 4.87
CA GLN A 277 3.98 35.13 4.33
C GLN A 277 2.79 34.79 5.23
N THR A 278 1.95 35.77 5.55
CA THR A 278 0.73 35.57 6.37
C THR A 278 -0.25 34.62 5.66
N VAL A 279 -0.82 33.67 6.41
CA VAL A 279 -1.78 32.69 5.90
C VAL A 279 -3.18 33.05 6.39
N TYR A 280 -4.13 33.19 5.46
CA TYR A 280 -5.50 33.58 5.82
C TYR A 280 -6.51 32.46 5.69
N ALA A 281 -6.38 31.57 4.70
CA ALA A 281 -7.19 30.37 4.62
C ALA A 281 -6.57 29.30 3.71
N SER A 282 -7.07 28.07 3.83
CA SER A 282 -6.68 26.92 3.02
C SER A 282 -7.79 25.87 2.99
N LEU A 283 -7.88 25.10 1.91
CA LEU A 283 -8.69 23.87 1.90
C LEU A 283 -7.93 22.75 2.63
N LEU A 284 -8.52 22.15 3.65
CA LEU A 284 -7.98 20.99 4.34
C LEU A 284 -8.78 19.73 3.98
N THR A 285 -8.07 18.62 3.91
CA THR A 285 -8.63 17.27 3.78
C THR A 285 -8.44 16.54 5.11
N TYR A 286 -9.12 15.41 5.32
CA TYR A 286 -8.73 14.51 6.40
C TYR A 286 -7.28 14.02 6.20
N PRO A 287 -6.56 13.63 7.27
CA PRO A 287 -6.95 13.69 8.68
C PRO A 287 -7.00 15.11 9.27
N PHE A 288 -6.57 16.13 8.52
CA PHE A 288 -6.31 17.48 9.03
C PHE A 288 -7.57 18.27 9.36
N SER A 289 -8.70 18.00 8.68
CA SER A 289 -9.99 18.56 9.08
C SER A 289 -10.41 18.10 10.48
N GLY A 290 -10.24 16.80 10.77
CA GLY A 290 -10.42 16.24 12.11
C GLY A 290 -9.40 16.77 13.12
N ASN A 291 -8.11 16.82 12.78
CA ASN A 291 -7.10 17.41 13.66
C ASN A 291 -7.48 18.86 14.04
N LEU A 292 -7.93 19.67 13.08
CA LEU A 292 -8.39 21.03 13.34
C LEU A 292 -9.59 21.06 14.30
N GLN A 293 -10.58 20.21 14.06
CA GLN A 293 -11.80 20.12 14.88
C GLN A 293 -11.48 19.88 16.37
N PHE A 294 -10.42 19.12 16.67
CA PHE A 294 -10.02 18.78 18.04
C PHE A 294 -8.76 19.50 18.54
N ALA A 295 -8.18 20.43 17.76
CA ALA A 295 -6.94 21.13 18.12
C ALA A 295 -7.13 22.24 19.18
N ASN A 296 -8.36 22.52 19.62
CA ASN A 296 -8.70 23.66 20.49
C ASN A 296 -8.11 25.00 19.98
N ARG A 297 -8.37 25.31 18.70
CA ARG A 297 -7.92 26.53 18.02
C ARG A 297 -9.09 27.45 17.71
N PRO A 298 -9.62 28.19 18.70
CA PRO A 298 -10.78 29.06 18.48
C PRO A 298 -10.50 30.19 17.49
N ASP A 299 -9.22 30.48 17.24
CA ASP A 299 -8.70 31.45 16.27
C ASP A 299 -8.71 30.95 14.81
N ILE A 300 -8.94 29.65 14.59
CA ILE A 300 -9.10 29.05 13.26
C ILE A 300 -10.55 28.59 13.09
N LYS A 301 -11.22 29.07 12.04
CA LYS A 301 -12.64 28.77 11.77
C LYS A 301 -12.81 27.90 10.53
N VAL A 302 -13.68 26.91 10.61
CA VAL A 302 -14.21 26.25 9.41
C VAL A 302 -15.21 27.20 8.76
N LEU A 303 -14.86 27.71 7.57
CA LEU A 303 -15.64 28.72 6.85
C LEU A 303 -16.69 28.09 5.93
N ALA A 304 -16.38 26.92 5.36
CA ALA A 304 -17.24 26.20 4.43
C ALA A 304 -16.82 24.74 4.35
N ARG A 305 -17.78 23.86 4.01
CA ARG A 305 -17.50 22.51 3.51
C ARG A 305 -17.82 22.45 2.03
N SER A 306 -16.95 21.83 1.24
CA SER A 306 -17.14 21.78 -0.22
C SER A 306 -18.44 21.09 -0.64
N SER A 307 -18.87 20.11 0.14
CA SER A 307 -20.06 19.32 -0.13
C SER A 307 -21.36 20.11 0.00
N ASP A 308 -21.35 21.23 0.72
CA ASP A 308 -22.50 22.15 0.80
C ASP A 308 -22.70 22.93 -0.51
N TYR A 309 -21.69 22.96 -1.38
CA TYR A 309 -21.70 23.66 -2.68
C TYR A 309 -21.72 22.70 -3.87
N ILE A 310 -21.11 21.52 -3.75
CA ILE A 310 -20.97 20.54 -4.83
C ILE A 310 -21.39 19.17 -4.32
N ALA A 311 -22.55 18.70 -4.80
CA ALA A 311 -23.21 17.51 -4.24
C ALA A 311 -22.51 16.18 -4.54
N SER A 312 -21.80 16.06 -5.66
CA SER A 312 -21.09 14.83 -6.05
C SER A 312 -19.80 15.24 -6.76
N TYR A 313 -18.67 15.24 -6.05
CA TYR A 313 -17.37 15.62 -6.59
C TYR A 313 -16.47 14.39 -6.63
N GLY A 314 -15.95 14.04 -7.81
CA GLY A 314 -14.93 13.00 -7.92
C GLY A 314 -13.63 13.50 -7.28
N ALA A 315 -13.19 12.82 -6.22
CA ALA A 315 -12.02 13.21 -5.45
C ALA A 315 -10.85 12.27 -5.73
N SER A 316 -10.57 11.28 -4.88
CA SER A 316 -9.35 10.47 -5.01
C SER A 316 -9.53 9.23 -5.87
N ALA A 317 -8.56 8.95 -6.73
CA ALA A 317 -8.52 7.76 -7.57
C ALA A 317 -7.17 7.04 -7.46
N VAL A 318 -7.16 5.75 -7.82
CA VAL A 318 -5.96 4.93 -8.00
C VAL A 318 -5.50 5.06 -9.46
N ASN A 319 -4.39 5.74 -9.69
CA ASN A 319 -3.91 6.08 -11.02
C ASN A 319 -2.62 5.33 -11.37
N VAL A 320 -2.49 4.90 -12.61
CA VAL A 320 -1.32 4.21 -13.16
C VAL A 320 -0.92 4.80 -14.51
N GLN A 321 0.32 4.56 -14.91
CA GLN A 321 0.78 4.88 -16.26
C GLN A 321 0.11 3.92 -17.26
N THR A 322 -0.63 4.43 -18.25
CA THR A 322 -1.42 3.59 -19.19
C THR A 322 -0.55 2.59 -19.95
N THR A 323 0.70 2.93 -20.27
CA THR A 323 1.62 2.03 -20.98
C THR A 323 1.94 0.77 -20.17
N ASN A 324 1.82 0.81 -18.84
CA ASN A 324 2.04 -0.35 -17.98
C ASN A 324 0.90 -1.38 -18.05
N LEU A 325 -0.26 -1.02 -18.63
CA LEU A 325 -1.39 -1.95 -18.78
C LEU A 325 -1.12 -3.04 -19.83
N ALA A 326 -0.08 -2.88 -20.65
CA ALA A 326 0.39 -3.91 -21.58
C ALA A 326 1.37 -4.90 -20.92
N ASP A 327 1.88 -4.60 -19.73
CA ASP A 327 2.82 -5.46 -19.00
C ASP A 327 2.06 -6.39 -18.04
N PRO A 328 2.04 -7.72 -18.29
CA PRO A 328 1.29 -8.66 -17.46
C PRO A 328 1.78 -8.69 -16.01
N VAL A 329 3.06 -8.39 -15.73
CA VAL A 329 3.61 -8.32 -14.38
C VAL A 329 3.03 -7.12 -13.63
N LYS A 330 2.94 -5.96 -14.30
CA LYS A 330 2.31 -4.76 -13.73
C LYS A 330 0.81 -4.96 -13.55
N VAL A 331 0.12 -5.57 -14.52
CA VAL A 331 -1.31 -5.88 -14.40
C VAL A 331 -1.60 -6.79 -13.20
N GLU A 332 -0.80 -7.83 -12.98
CA GLU A 332 -0.94 -8.68 -11.78
C GLU A 332 -0.66 -7.91 -10.49
N LEU A 333 0.36 -7.04 -10.47
CA LEU A 333 0.66 -6.17 -9.33
C LEU A 333 -0.54 -5.27 -8.99
N TYR A 334 -1.14 -4.62 -10.00
CA TYR A 334 -2.31 -3.77 -9.84
C TYR A 334 -3.55 -4.56 -9.42
N THR A 335 -3.71 -5.79 -9.93
CA THR A 335 -4.79 -6.70 -9.55
C THR A 335 -4.72 -7.02 -8.06
N LYS A 336 -3.53 -7.37 -7.53
CA LYS A 336 -3.32 -7.63 -6.11
C LYS A 336 -3.57 -6.38 -5.27
N PHE A 337 -3.04 -5.22 -5.68
CA PHE A 337 -3.25 -3.97 -4.96
C PHE A 337 -4.73 -3.61 -4.85
N LEU A 338 -5.48 -3.68 -5.95
CA LEU A 338 -6.91 -3.40 -5.95
C LEU A 338 -7.74 -4.49 -5.26
N THR A 339 -7.26 -5.75 -5.22
CA THR A 339 -7.90 -6.81 -4.41
C THR A 339 -7.90 -6.42 -2.94
N ALA A 340 -6.78 -5.92 -2.42
CA ALA A 340 -6.71 -5.40 -1.06
C ALA A 340 -7.68 -4.24 -0.82
N TYR A 341 -7.83 -3.33 -1.78
CA TYR A 341 -8.79 -2.21 -1.68
C TYR A 341 -10.24 -2.68 -1.68
N VAL A 342 -10.59 -3.71 -2.46
CA VAL A 342 -11.93 -4.30 -2.44
C VAL A 342 -12.22 -4.95 -1.08
N LEU A 343 -11.26 -5.71 -0.52
CA LEU A 343 -11.38 -6.26 0.84
C LEU A 343 -11.57 -5.15 1.87
N THR A 344 -10.83 -4.04 1.75
CA THR A 344 -11.01 -2.87 2.61
C THR A 344 -12.39 -2.22 2.46
N ALA A 345 -12.90 -2.07 1.24
CA ALA A 345 -14.23 -1.52 1.01
C ALA A 345 -15.31 -2.40 1.66
N ASN A 346 -15.20 -3.72 1.54
CA ASN A 346 -16.08 -4.69 2.23
C ASN A 346 -15.96 -4.55 3.77
N PHE A 347 -14.73 -4.39 4.27
CA PHE A 347 -14.46 -4.21 5.69
C PHE A 347 -15.08 -2.92 6.24
N ILE A 348 -14.98 -1.80 5.51
CA ILE A 348 -15.60 -0.51 5.84
C ILE A 348 -17.13 -0.61 5.84
N ALA A 349 -17.70 -1.35 4.88
CA ALA A 349 -19.15 -1.49 4.74
C ALA A 349 -19.80 -2.28 5.89
N ASN A 350 -19.04 -3.11 6.60
CA ASN A 350 -19.53 -3.86 7.76
C ASN A 350 -19.40 -3.04 9.05
N THR A 351 -20.54 -2.70 9.65
CA THR A 351 -20.61 -1.89 10.88
C THR A 351 -19.97 -2.56 12.09
N ASP A 352 -19.87 -3.90 12.12
CA ASP A 352 -19.23 -4.63 13.22
C ASP A 352 -17.73 -4.31 13.32
N ASN A 353 -17.13 -3.84 12.23
CA ASN A 353 -15.70 -3.49 12.16
C ASN A 353 -15.39 -2.08 12.68
N GLN A 354 -16.38 -1.30 13.11
CA GLN A 354 -16.20 0.09 13.53
C GLN A 354 -15.05 0.27 14.53
N ALA A 355 -14.98 -0.57 15.57
CA ALA A 355 -13.97 -0.44 16.61
C ALA A 355 -12.55 -0.69 16.06
N ALA A 356 -12.39 -1.70 15.20
CA ALA A 356 -11.13 -2.01 14.54
C ALA A 356 -10.69 -0.88 13.61
N ILE A 357 -11.60 -0.39 12.76
CA ILE A 357 -11.32 0.71 11.82
C ILE A 357 -10.88 1.98 12.57
N VAL A 358 -11.56 2.35 13.65
CA VAL A 358 -11.16 3.51 14.47
C VAL A 358 -9.77 3.32 15.07
N GLN A 359 -9.46 2.11 15.55
CA GLN A 359 -8.13 1.81 16.10
C GLN A 359 -7.04 1.86 15.02
N ASP A 360 -7.33 1.37 13.83
CA ASP A 360 -6.42 1.39 12.68
C ASP A 360 -6.09 2.81 12.22
N LEU A 361 -7.13 3.63 12.05
CA LEU A 361 -6.98 5.05 11.70
C LEU A 361 -6.18 5.78 12.77
N ALA A 362 -6.46 5.56 14.06
CA ALA A 362 -5.71 6.19 15.16
C ALA A 362 -4.22 5.82 15.12
N ARG A 363 -3.91 4.54 14.90
CA ARG A 363 -2.56 3.99 14.88
C ARG A 363 -1.75 4.45 13.68
N ASP A 364 -2.29 4.32 12.47
CA ASP A 364 -1.54 4.59 11.25
C ASP A 364 -1.40 6.09 10.98
N LEU A 365 -2.43 6.88 11.30
CA LEU A 365 -2.40 8.33 11.14
C LEU A 365 -1.76 9.04 12.34
N ASN A 366 -1.46 8.31 13.42
CA ASN A 366 -0.90 8.81 14.68
C ASN A 366 -1.74 9.97 15.24
N VAL A 367 -3.04 9.74 15.41
CA VAL A 367 -4.02 10.71 15.91
C VAL A 367 -4.75 10.19 17.14
N SER A 368 -5.42 11.07 17.88
CA SER A 368 -6.23 10.67 19.02
C SER A 368 -7.45 9.84 18.57
N THR A 369 -7.99 9.02 19.48
CA THR A 369 -9.22 8.25 19.22
C THR A 369 -10.38 9.14 18.78
N ALA A 370 -10.51 10.34 19.35
CA ALA A 370 -11.57 11.28 18.96
C ALA A 370 -11.43 11.75 17.50
N VAL A 371 -10.20 12.03 17.06
CA VAL A 371 -9.92 12.39 15.67
C VAL A 371 -10.15 11.20 14.74
N ALA A 372 -9.75 9.99 15.14
CA ALA A 372 -10.00 8.77 14.38
C ALA A 372 -11.49 8.43 14.25
N GLN A 373 -12.29 8.64 15.32
CA GLN A 373 -13.75 8.49 15.29
C GLN A 373 -14.40 9.49 14.34
N TYR A 374 -13.94 10.74 14.34
CA TYR A 374 -14.38 11.74 13.38
C TYR A 374 -14.00 11.36 11.95
N GLN A 375 -12.79 10.86 11.72
CA GLN A 375 -12.39 10.39 10.39
C GLN A 375 -13.24 9.21 9.92
N TYR A 376 -13.51 8.25 10.81
CA TYR A 376 -14.41 7.15 10.50
C TYR A 376 -15.79 7.63 10.05
N SER A 377 -16.36 8.63 10.72
CA SER A 377 -17.65 9.19 10.28
C SER A 377 -17.57 9.88 8.91
N THR A 378 -16.45 10.52 8.59
CA THR A 378 -16.24 11.13 7.27
C THR A 378 -16.03 10.09 6.16
N ILE A 379 -15.37 8.97 6.45
CA ILE A 379 -15.19 7.83 5.53
C ILE A 379 -16.55 7.15 5.25
N LEU A 380 -17.42 7.08 6.26
CA LEU A 380 -18.78 6.53 6.13
C LEU A 380 -19.81 7.47 5.48
N ASP A 381 -19.46 8.74 5.23
CA ASP A 381 -20.39 9.69 4.61
C ASP A 381 -20.74 9.23 3.19
N LYS A 382 -22.00 8.87 2.96
CA LYS A 382 -22.47 8.31 1.67
C LYS A 382 -22.53 9.32 0.53
N ARG A 383 -22.25 10.60 0.79
CA ARG A 383 -22.20 11.66 -0.22
C ARG A 383 -20.76 11.97 -0.64
N THR A 384 -19.80 11.83 0.27
CA THR A 384 -18.43 12.32 0.09
C THR A 384 -17.35 11.30 0.44
N GLY A 385 -17.57 10.39 1.38
CA GLY A 385 -16.55 9.46 1.85
C GLY A 385 -16.32 8.25 0.95
N ASP A 386 -15.48 7.34 1.42
CA ASP A 386 -15.19 6.07 0.76
C ASP A 386 -16.48 5.23 0.61
N ALA A 387 -17.40 5.29 1.59
CA ALA A 387 -18.70 4.64 1.52
C ALA A 387 -19.64 5.21 0.43
N ALA A 388 -19.32 6.35 -0.18
CA ALA A 388 -20.03 6.87 -1.34
C ALA A 388 -19.66 6.14 -2.65
N VAL A 389 -18.55 5.38 -2.66
CA VAL A 389 -18.07 4.57 -3.79
C VAL A 389 -17.72 3.15 -3.34
N PRO A 390 -18.69 2.40 -2.78
CA PRO A 390 -18.43 1.10 -2.15
C PRO A 390 -17.93 0.03 -3.12
N ASP A 391 -18.18 0.20 -4.42
CA ASP A 391 -17.72 -0.70 -5.48
C ASP A 391 -16.44 -0.19 -6.17
N LEU A 392 -15.85 0.91 -5.67
CA LEU A 392 -14.67 1.59 -6.21
C LEU A 392 -14.84 2.09 -7.67
N ILE A 393 -16.07 2.19 -8.15
CA ILE A 393 -16.40 2.71 -9.49
C ILE A 393 -16.76 4.20 -9.35
N ALA A 394 -16.21 5.02 -10.25
CA ALA A 394 -16.49 6.44 -10.26
C ALA A 394 -17.94 6.68 -10.72
N PRO A 395 -18.78 7.37 -9.93
CA PRO A 395 -20.10 7.77 -10.41
C PRO A 395 -19.92 8.76 -11.57
N PRO A 396 -20.56 8.55 -12.74
CA PRO A 396 -20.38 9.43 -13.89
C PRO A 396 -20.68 10.90 -13.58
N ILE A 397 -21.68 11.16 -12.74
CA ILE A 397 -22.04 12.51 -12.29
C ILE A 397 -20.91 13.18 -11.49
N ALA A 398 -20.18 12.42 -10.68
CA ALA A 398 -19.08 12.93 -9.87
C ALA A 398 -17.90 13.35 -10.74
N VAL A 399 -17.55 12.54 -11.75
CA VAL A 399 -16.47 12.87 -12.69
C VAL A 399 -16.86 14.05 -13.58
N LEU A 400 -18.12 14.10 -14.03
CA LEU A 400 -18.66 15.24 -14.77
C LEU A 400 -18.59 16.53 -13.95
N ALA A 401 -18.99 16.50 -12.68
CA ALA A 401 -18.92 17.66 -11.81
C ALA A 401 -17.48 18.16 -11.65
N THR A 402 -16.52 17.26 -11.37
CA THR A 402 -15.10 17.62 -11.27
C THR A 402 -14.57 18.22 -12.58
N SER A 403 -14.91 17.64 -13.73
CA SER A 403 -14.49 18.14 -15.03
C SER A 403 -15.11 19.51 -15.36
N ASN A 404 -16.43 19.66 -15.13
CA ASN A 404 -17.15 20.90 -15.38
C ASN A 404 -16.61 22.04 -14.51
N LEU A 405 -16.24 21.75 -13.26
CA LEU A 405 -15.61 22.71 -12.37
C LEU A 405 -14.29 23.24 -12.93
N ARG A 406 -13.43 22.34 -13.40
CA ARG A 406 -12.18 22.72 -14.08
C ARG A 406 -12.46 23.54 -15.34
N GLN A 407 -13.43 23.12 -16.15
CA GLN A 407 -13.80 23.81 -17.39
C GLN A 407 -14.35 25.23 -17.12
N GLN A 408 -15.17 25.40 -16.08
CA GLN A 408 -15.78 26.66 -15.68
C GLN A 408 -14.73 27.75 -15.44
N PHE A 409 -13.58 27.38 -14.90
CA PHE A 409 -12.49 28.30 -14.56
C PHE A 409 -11.34 28.28 -15.58
N GLY A 410 -11.61 27.87 -16.81
CA GLY A 410 -10.62 27.89 -17.90
C GLY A 410 -9.45 26.91 -17.68
N GLY A 411 -9.67 25.87 -16.87
CA GLY A 411 -8.64 24.89 -16.53
C GLY A 411 -8.37 23.86 -17.62
N TYR A 412 -9.02 23.95 -18.78
CA TYR A 412 -8.70 23.18 -19.99
C TYR A 412 -8.25 24.09 -21.13
N SER A 413 -7.24 23.64 -21.90
CA SER A 413 -6.70 24.35 -23.06
C SER A 413 -7.58 24.18 -24.31
N PHE A 414 -8.47 23.19 -24.34
CA PHE A 414 -9.50 23.00 -25.35
C PHE A 414 -10.75 22.38 -24.70
N VAL A 415 -11.92 22.52 -25.34
CA VAL A 415 -13.15 21.85 -24.88
C VAL A 415 -12.94 20.35 -25.02
N ALA A 416 -12.69 19.67 -23.90
CA ALA A 416 -12.49 18.23 -23.89
C ALA A 416 -13.77 17.52 -24.36
N ASN A 417 -13.65 16.55 -25.27
CA ASN A 417 -14.75 15.65 -25.64
C ASN A 417 -15.02 14.64 -24.51
N PHE A 418 -15.56 15.17 -23.41
CA PHE A 418 -15.78 14.43 -22.19
C PHE A 418 -16.89 13.38 -22.35
N SER A 419 -17.87 13.65 -23.21
CA SER A 419 -18.98 12.74 -23.53
C SER A 419 -18.53 11.40 -24.14
N THR A 420 -17.25 11.26 -24.51
CA THR A 420 -16.72 10.00 -25.04
C THR A 420 -15.52 9.45 -24.25
N ALA A 421 -14.60 10.32 -23.81
CA ALA A 421 -13.33 9.91 -23.19
C ALA A 421 -13.33 9.95 -21.65
N GLY A 422 -14.18 10.78 -21.03
CA GLY A 422 -14.24 10.98 -19.58
C GLY A 422 -15.29 10.13 -18.87
N ILE A 423 -16.19 9.48 -19.62
CA ILE A 423 -17.21 8.60 -19.06
C ILE A 423 -16.54 7.33 -18.53
N PRO A 424 -16.72 6.98 -17.25
CA PRO A 424 -16.22 5.73 -16.71
C PRO A 424 -16.75 4.51 -17.49
N LYS A 425 -15.86 3.60 -17.92
CA LYS A 425 -16.23 2.39 -18.66
C LYS A 425 -15.84 1.14 -17.87
N GLN A 426 -16.69 0.12 -17.96
CA GLN A 426 -16.44 -1.18 -17.34
C GLN A 426 -15.20 -1.88 -17.92
N GLN A 427 -14.89 -1.63 -19.20
CA GLN A 427 -13.70 -2.12 -19.89
C GLN A 427 -13.23 -1.12 -20.95
N GLY A 428 -11.91 -0.98 -21.12
CA GLY A 428 -11.31 -0.28 -22.26
C GLY A 428 -11.64 1.22 -22.36
N GLY A 429 -11.79 1.90 -21.23
CA GLY A 429 -11.95 3.36 -21.21
C GLY A 429 -10.61 4.09 -21.22
N SER A 430 -10.59 5.29 -21.81
CA SER A 430 -9.36 6.07 -21.99
C SER A 430 -8.84 6.71 -20.69
N ILE A 431 -9.74 7.09 -19.79
CA ILE A 431 -9.39 7.67 -18.48
C ILE A 431 -9.65 6.65 -17.38
N PHE A 432 -10.80 5.99 -17.41
CA PHE A 432 -11.13 4.93 -16.46
C PHE A 432 -11.18 3.59 -17.16
N ASP A 433 -10.44 2.62 -16.65
CA ASP A 433 -10.49 1.23 -17.10
C ASP A 433 -10.65 0.30 -15.90
N TYR A 434 -11.86 -0.23 -15.71
CA TYR A 434 -12.19 -1.12 -14.61
C TYR A 434 -11.93 -2.60 -14.91
N THR A 435 -11.25 -2.94 -16.01
CA THR A 435 -10.92 -4.34 -16.34
C THR A 435 -10.15 -5.01 -15.18
N ILE A 436 -9.13 -4.34 -14.67
CA ILE A 436 -8.32 -4.84 -13.53
C ILE A 436 -9.15 -4.86 -12.24
N LEU A 437 -9.93 -3.80 -11.97
CA LEU A 437 -10.79 -3.74 -10.78
C LEU A 437 -11.82 -4.89 -10.76
N ASN A 438 -12.42 -5.21 -11.90
CA ASN A 438 -13.38 -6.30 -12.01
C ASN A 438 -12.73 -7.67 -11.74
N GLN A 439 -11.50 -7.88 -12.19
CA GLN A 439 -10.72 -9.08 -11.83
C GLN A 439 -10.38 -9.11 -10.33
N SER A 440 -10.00 -7.97 -9.76
CA SER A 440 -9.74 -7.81 -8.33
C SER A 440 -10.98 -8.10 -7.47
N LYS A 441 -12.17 -7.72 -7.91
CA LYS A 441 -13.43 -8.05 -7.22
C LYS A 441 -13.69 -9.55 -7.18
N ILE A 442 -13.45 -10.27 -8.27
CA ILE A 442 -13.57 -11.73 -8.33
C ILE A 442 -12.57 -12.37 -7.36
N ARG A 443 -11.31 -11.91 -7.37
CA ARG A 443 -10.27 -12.42 -6.47
C ARG A 443 -10.57 -12.13 -5.00
N ALA A 444 -11.04 -10.92 -4.68
CA ALA A 444 -11.44 -10.54 -3.34
C ALA A 444 -12.61 -11.37 -2.83
N ALA A 445 -13.61 -11.65 -3.66
CA ALA A 445 -14.73 -12.52 -3.30
C ALA A 445 -14.28 -13.96 -2.96
N ALA A 446 -13.29 -14.49 -3.69
CA ALA A 446 -12.70 -15.80 -3.38
C ALA A 446 -11.94 -15.78 -2.04
N ILE A 447 -11.16 -14.73 -1.78
CA ILE A 447 -10.46 -14.52 -0.51
C ILE A 447 -11.45 -14.36 0.65
N ASP A 448 -12.50 -13.56 0.48
CA ASP A 448 -13.53 -13.37 1.51
C ASP A 448 -14.27 -14.67 1.82
N ALA A 449 -14.53 -15.51 0.82
CA ALA A 449 -15.11 -16.84 1.03
C ALA A 449 -14.19 -17.73 1.87
N GLU A 450 -12.87 -17.70 1.62
CA GLU A 450 -11.88 -18.42 2.41
C GLU A 450 -11.76 -17.87 3.84
N LEU A 451 -11.65 -16.54 3.98
CA LEU A 451 -11.54 -15.85 5.28
C LEU A 451 -12.77 -16.02 6.16
N ASN A 452 -13.96 -16.12 5.57
CA ASN A 452 -15.20 -16.36 6.29
C ASN A 452 -15.55 -17.85 6.39
N CYS A 453 -14.74 -18.74 5.82
CA CYS A 453 -15.01 -20.16 5.88
C CYS A 453 -14.99 -20.64 7.34
N PRO A 454 -16.07 -21.22 7.89
CA PRO A 454 -16.09 -21.67 9.28
C PRO A 454 -15.18 -22.90 9.50
N PHE A 455 -14.60 -23.46 8.44
CA PHE A 455 -13.78 -24.65 8.49
C PHE A 455 -12.33 -24.37 8.11
N ILE A 456 -11.40 -25.04 8.79
CA ILE A 456 -10.01 -25.18 8.38
C ILE A 456 -9.81 -26.64 7.98
N ILE A 457 -9.28 -26.86 6.79
CA ILE A 457 -8.92 -28.19 6.29
C ILE A 457 -7.41 -28.34 6.41
N THR A 458 -6.96 -29.30 7.20
CA THR A 458 -5.55 -29.68 7.29
C THR A 458 -5.36 -31.09 6.78
N GLN A 459 -4.27 -31.32 6.07
CA GLN A 459 -3.89 -32.64 5.58
C GLN A 459 -2.55 -33.02 6.18
N THR A 460 -2.41 -34.26 6.63
CA THR A 460 -1.18 -34.77 7.22
C THR A 460 -0.84 -36.11 6.63
N PHE A 461 0.42 -36.30 6.25
CA PHE A 461 0.92 -37.60 5.82
C PHE A 461 0.83 -38.60 6.98
N THR A 462 0.24 -39.76 6.72
CA THR A 462 0.10 -40.83 7.72
C THR A 462 1.12 -41.94 7.45
N ALA A 463 1.09 -42.53 6.26
CA ALA A 463 1.94 -43.66 5.88
C ALA A 463 1.98 -43.87 4.36
N SER A 464 2.91 -44.68 3.87
CA SER A 464 2.92 -45.16 2.48
C SER A 464 3.00 -46.69 2.43
N TYR A 465 2.28 -47.30 1.50
CA TYR A 465 2.23 -48.75 1.30
C TYR A 465 2.50 -49.11 -0.16
N PRO A 466 3.21 -50.22 -0.43
CA PRO A 466 3.25 -50.81 -1.77
C PRO A 466 1.84 -51.22 -2.21
N SER A 467 1.51 -50.98 -3.47
CA SER A 467 0.22 -51.30 -4.09
C SER A 467 0.44 -51.80 -5.52
N PHE A 468 -0.60 -52.39 -6.12
CA PHE A 468 -0.52 -52.96 -7.46
C PHE A 468 -0.18 -51.91 -8.55
N SER A 469 -0.56 -50.66 -8.33
CA SER A 469 -0.31 -49.52 -9.23
C SER A 469 0.92 -48.67 -8.85
N GLY A 470 1.77 -49.14 -7.92
CA GLY A 470 2.94 -48.39 -7.42
C GLY A 470 2.87 -48.17 -5.91
N THR A 471 3.22 -46.98 -5.42
CA THR A 471 3.09 -46.63 -4.00
C THR A 471 1.77 -45.91 -3.74
N THR A 472 0.99 -46.38 -2.77
CA THR A 472 -0.17 -45.65 -2.25
C THR A 472 0.26 -44.89 -1.00
N THR A 473 0.11 -43.57 -1.01
CA THR A 473 0.35 -42.72 0.15
C THR A 473 -0.97 -42.36 0.81
N VAL A 474 -1.05 -42.58 2.12
CA VAL A 474 -2.21 -42.30 2.96
C VAL A 474 -2.03 -40.98 3.67
N TYR A 475 -3.05 -40.15 3.59
CA TYR A 475 -3.14 -38.87 4.27
C TYR A 475 -4.37 -38.85 5.17
N SER A 476 -4.25 -38.19 6.32
CA SER A 476 -5.37 -37.86 7.18
C SER A 476 -5.84 -36.44 6.89
N VAL A 477 -7.13 -36.28 6.61
CA VAL A 477 -7.79 -34.98 6.44
C VAL A 477 -8.53 -34.67 7.73
N THR A 478 -8.25 -33.49 8.29
CA THR A 478 -8.97 -32.95 9.44
C THR A 478 -9.69 -31.67 9.04
N ILE A 479 -11.01 -31.67 9.20
CA ILE A 479 -11.87 -30.50 9.05
C ILE A 479 -12.16 -29.98 10.46
N THR A 480 -11.63 -28.81 10.78
CA THR A 480 -11.83 -28.16 12.09
C THR A 480 -12.82 -27.03 11.96
N ASN A 481 -13.91 -27.04 12.74
CA ASN A 481 -14.84 -25.91 12.81
C ASN A 481 -14.27 -24.85 13.76
N ARG A 482 -13.90 -23.69 13.23
CA ARG A 482 -13.38 -22.55 14.00
C ARG A 482 -14.47 -21.56 14.45
N SER A 483 -15.72 -21.76 14.06
CA SER A 483 -16.81 -20.87 14.44
C SER A 483 -17.32 -21.16 15.86
N LYS A 484 -18.05 -20.19 16.44
CA LYS A 484 -18.67 -20.29 17.77
C LYS A 484 -19.94 -21.16 17.79
N ALA A 485 -20.38 -21.64 16.63
CA ALA A 485 -21.59 -22.45 16.49
C ALA A 485 -21.29 -23.75 15.73
N ALA A 486 -22.20 -24.72 15.81
CA ALA A 486 -22.09 -25.90 14.96
C ALA A 486 -22.37 -25.51 13.50
N ALA A 487 -21.52 -25.95 12.57
CA ALA A 487 -21.63 -25.64 11.16
C ALA A 487 -21.72 -26.94 10.34
N SER A 488 -22.51 -26.90 9.28
CA SER A 488 -22.56 -27.98 8.28
C SER A 488 -21.54 -27.70 7.18
N PHE A 489 -20.89 -28.74 6.68
CA PHE A 489 -20.01 -28.67 5.51
C PHE A 489 -20.51 -29.65 4.44
N SER A 490 -20.19 -29.34 3.19
CA SER A 490 -20.14 -30.30 2.10
C SER A 490 -18.71 -30.26 1.56
N LEU A 491 -17.97 -31.35 1.66
CA LEU A 491 -16.63 -31.44 1.11
C LEU A 491 -16.72 -31.87 -0.34
N GLU A 492 -15.96 -31.22 -1.21
CA GLU A 492 -15.83 -31.58 -2.62
C GLU A 492 -14.37 -31.87 -2.97
N LEU A 493 -14.17 -32.92 -3.75
CA LEU A 493 -12.91 -33.21 -4.42
C LEU A 493 -13.02 -32.70 -5.88
N PRO A 494 -12.13 -31.79 -6.33
CA PRO A 494 -12.16 -31.28 -7.69
C PRO A 494 -12.18 -32.41 -8.72
N ALA A 495 -13.01 -32.28 -9.75
CA ALA A 495 -13.22 -33.34 -10.74
C ALA A 495 -11.92 -33.83 -11.39
N ALA A 496 -10.98 -32.91 -11.65
CA ALA A 496 -9.67 -33.20 -12.23
C ALA A 496 -8.76 -34.08 -11.35
N GLN A 497 -9.07 -34.25 -10.07
CA GLN A 497 -8.26 -35.01 -9.13
C GLN A 497 -8.91 -36.34 -8.71
N LYS A 498 -10.13 -36.63 -9.21
CA LYS A 498 -10.90 -37.83 -8.83
C LYS A 498 -10.18 -39.13 -9.16
N ASP A 499 -9.47 -39.19 -10.28
CA ASP A 499 -8.79 -40.42 -10.72
C ASP A 499 -7.55 -40.76 -9.88
N ASN A 500 -7.10 -39.83 -9.04
CA ASN A 500 -5.98 -40.03 -8.12
C ASN A 500 -6.42 -40.55 -6.74
N LEU A 501 -7.73 -40.63 -6.48
CA LEU A 501 -8.28 -41.04 -5.19
C LEU A 501 -8.36 -42.55 -5.07
N ILE A 502 -7.75 -43.10 -4.00
CA ILE A 502 -7.81 -44.51 -3.63
C ILE A 502 -8.45 -44.61 -2.25
N PHE A 503 -9.68 -45.13 -2.17
CA PHE A 503 -10.28 -45.49 -0.89
C PHE A 503 -9.64 -46.78 -0.36
N GLN A 504 -8.85 -46.66 0.69
CA GLN A 504 -8.41 -47.82 1.46
C GLN A 504 -9.47 -48.10 2.54
N LEU A 505 -10.53 -48.84 2.18
CA LEU A 505 -11.44 -49.39 3.18
C LEU A 505 -10.62 -50.31 4.10
N GLY A 506 -10.63 -49.99 5.40
CA GLY A 506 -9.67 -50.46 6.40
C GLY A 506 -9.33 -51.94 6.31
N LEU A 507 -8.06 -52.21 5.99
CA LEU A 507 -7.45 -53.50 6.28
C LEU A 507 -7.17 -53.55 7.78
N THR A 508 -8.04 -54.21 8.55
CA THR A 508 -7.61 -54.71 9.87
C THR A 508 -6.44 -55.70 9.67
N PRO A 509 -5.56 -55.90 10.68
CA PRO A 509 -4.35 -56.75 10.57
C PRO A 509 -4.58 -58.20 10.09
N LYS A 510 -5.83 -58.65 10.00
CA LYS A 510 -6.20 -59.93 9.39
C LYS A 510 -6.66 -59.66 7.95
N GLY A 511 -5.72 -59.81 7.03
CA GLY A 511 -5.84 -59.43 5.62
C GLY A 511 -7.07 -60.00 4.91
N TYR A 512 -7.71 -59.15 4.11
CA TYR A 512 -8.67 -59.55 3.10
C TYR A 512 -7.96 -59.61 1.74
N GLN A 513 -7.92 -60.79 1.12
CA GLN A 513 -7.53 -60.96 -0.28
C GLN A 513 -8.81 -61.02 -1.12
N SER A 514 -9.12 -59.97 -1.88
CA SER A 514 -10.11 -60.04 -2.95
C SER A 514 -9.45 -60.63 -4.21
N LYS A 515 -10.06 -61.67 -4.79
CA LYS A 515 -9.61 -62.36 -6.01
C LYS A 515 -10.15 -61.77 -7.31
N THR A 516 -10.77 -60.59 -7.29
CA THR A 516 -11.33 -59.97 -8.50
C THR A 516 -10.71 -58.59 -8.75
N ASN A 517 -9.70 -58.57 -9.61
CA ASN A 517 -9.09 -57.37 -10.21
C ASN A 517 -10.01 -56.77 -11.28
N THR A 518 -11.10 -56.11 -10.88
CA THR A 518 -11.76 -55.12 -11.75
C THR A 518 -12.60 -54.17 -10.90
N TYR A 519 -12.02 -53.06 -10.48
CA TYR A 519 -12.80 -51.94 -9.98
C TYR A 519 -13.02 -50.97 -11.15
N LEU A 520 -14.12 -51.16 -11.88
CA LEU A 520 -14.73 -50.08 -12.66
C LEU A 520 -15.41 -49.14 -11.65
N TYR A 521 -14.66 -48.20 -11.08
CA TYR A 521 -15.27 -47.09 -10.35
C TYR A 521 -15.74 -46.05 -11.35
N ASN A 522 -17.06 -45.96 -11.55
CA ASN A 522 -17.66 -44.67 -11.87
C ASN A 522 -17.19 -43.65 -10.81
N PRO A 523 -16.88 -42.40 -11.20
CA PRO A 523 -16.30 -41.42 -10.30
C PRO A 523 -17.19 -41.23 -9.07
N VAL A 524 -16.69 -41.61 -7.89
CA VAL A 524 -17.32 -41.24 -6.63
C VAL A 524 -17.08 -39.75 -6.45
N ILE A 525 -18.12 -38.94 -6.67
CA ILE A 525 -18.16 -37.61 -6.07
C ILE A 525 -18.21 -37.85 -4.58
N ILE A 526 -17.11 -37.61 -3.86
CA ILE A 526 -17.18 -37.65 -2.41
C ILE A 526 -17.93 -36.39 -1.95
N ASN A 527 -19.26 -36.45 -1.91
CA ASN A 527 -20.06 -35.46 -1.20
C ASN A 527 -20.09 -35.86 0.28
N LEU A 528 -18.99 -35.61 1.01
CA LEU A 528 -19.04 -35.74 2.47
C LEU A 528 -19.80 -34.55 3.01
N THR A 529 -21.03 -34.80 3.42
CA THR A 529 -21.79 -33.83 4.21
C THR A 529 -21.70 -34.20 5.67
N GLY A 530 -21.48 -33.20 6.52
CA GLY A 530 -21.35 -33.43 7.95
C GLY A 530 -21.64 -32.16 8.73
N LYS A 531 -21.95 -32.31 10.01
CA LYS A 531 -22.10 -31.20 10.95
C LYS A 531 -21.06 -31.32 12.04
N VAL A 532 -20.22 -30.30 12.18
CA VAL A 532 -19.16 -30.27 13.19
C VAL A 532 -19.57 -29.29 14.27
N ALA A 533 -19.56 -29.73 15.53
CA ALA A 533 -19.81 -28.86 16.68
C ALA A 533 -18.83 -27.68 16.71
N ALA A 534 -19.17 -26.61 17.44
CA ALA A 534 -18.26 -25.47 17.64
C ALA A 534 -16.93 -25.93 18.23
N GLY A 535 -15.80 -25.55 17.61
CA GLY A 535 -14.46 -26.02 17.98
C GLY A 535 -14.20 -27.52 17.72
N GLY A 536 -15.17 -28.24 17.16
CA GLY A 536 -15.08 -29.67 16.89
C GLY A 536 -14.23 -29.99 15.66
N LYS A 537 -13.94 -31.28 15.48
CA LYS A 537 -13.18 -31.80 14.35
C LYS A 537 -13.91 -32.98 13.71
N PHE A 538 -13.86 -33.04 12.39
CA PHE A 538 -14.21 -34.23 11.60
C PHE A 538 -12.95 -34.73 10.90
N GLN A 539 -12.70 -36.04 10.97
CA GLN A 539 -11.48 -36.65 10.44
C GLN A 539 -11.81 -37.84 9.57
N PHE A 540 -11.09 -37.97 8.46
CA PHE A 540 -11.11 -39.17 7.61
C PHE A 540 -9.76 -39.33 6.92
N ASP A 541 -9.41 -40.56 6.59
CA ASP A 541 -8.18 -40.87 5.86
C ASP A 541 -8.49 -41.19 4.40
N TYR A 542 -7.57 -40.86 3.49
CA TYR A 542 -7.64 -41.25 2.07
C TYR A 542 -6.26 -41.70 1.57
N GLY A 543 -6.26 -42.61 0.59
CA GLY A 543 -5.06 -43.02 -0.14
C GLY A 543 -4.96 -42.33 -1.50
N SER A 544 -3.75 -42.14 -2.02
CA SER A 544 -3.50 -41.62 -3.36
C SER A 544 -2.23 -42.21 -3.98
N SER A 545 -2.22 -42.41 -5.30
CA SER A 545 -1.11 -42.99 -6.07
C SER A 545 0.00 -41.98 -6.40
N ASN A 546 0.52 -41.29 -5.37
CA ASN A 546 1.60 -40.28 -5.42
C ASN A 546 1.17 -38.82 -5.71
N ALA A 547 -0.05 -38.42 -5.37
CA ALA A 547 -0.45 -37.00 -5.39
C ALA A 547 -1.19 -36.59 -4.12
N LEU A 548 -0.82 -35.46 -3.53
CA LEU A 548 -1.66 -34.82 -2.51
C LEU A 548 -2.94 -34.33 -3.21
N LEU A 549 -4.11 -34.67 -2.67
CA LEU A 549 -5.39 -34.22 -3.21
C LEU A 549 -5.79 -32.92 -2.51
N ALA A 550 -6.25 -31.93 -3.28
CA ALA A 550 -6.83 -30.73 -2.70
C ALA A 550 -8.31 -30.96 -2.43
N PHE A 551 -8.80 -30.54 -1.27
CA PHE A 551 -10.22 -30.56 -0.94
C PHE A 551 -10.71 -29.14 -0.72
N ALA A 552 -11.94 -28.87 -1.14
CA ALA A 552 -12.66 -27.63 -0.84
C ALA A 552 -13.93 -27.94 -0.06
N VAL A 553 -14.35 -27.04 0.82
CA VAL A 553 -15.66 -27.14 1.48
C VAL A 553 -16.61 -26.26 0.70
N ALA A 554 -17.64 -26.80 0.04
CA ALA A 554 -18.58 -26.02 -0.77
C ALA A 554 -19.14 -24.79 -0.02
N GLY A 555 -19.08 -23.62 -0.68
CA GLY A 555 -19.35 -22.32 -0.06
C GLY A 555 -18.11 -21.67 0.57
N CYS A 556 -17.02 -22.43 0.59
CA CYS A 556 -15.61 -22.11 0.66
C CYS A 556 -14.91 -22.88 -0.50
#